data_AF-A0A285TSZ1-F1
#
_entry.id   AF-A0A285TSZ1-F1
#
_cell.length_a   1.000
_cell.length_b   1.000
_cell.length_c   1.000
_cell.angle_alpha   90.00
_cell.angle_beta   90.00
_cell.angle_gamma   90.00
#
_symmetry.space_group_name_H-M   'P 1'
#
loop_
_entity.id
_entity.type
_entity.pdbx_description
1 polymer ?
#
loop_
_entity_poly.entity_id
_entity_poly.type
_entity_poly.pdbx_seq_one_letter_code
_entity_poly.pdbx_strand_id
1 'polypeptide(L)'
;MTVERITFEDRGQDFLWWEVDMETGRVVGCGPCQGWLWASGDYRVDLDAISVGSCLRVFSRNEARARTLNHVIADIAPAPQRGTLPLFDPQQQVST
;
A
#
# COMPACT_ATOMS: atom_id res chain seq x y z
N MET A 1 -11.48 -4.49 -8.65
CA MET A 1 -10.52 -3.91 -7.69
C MET A 1 -9.62 -4.99 -7.13
N THR A 2 -8.53 -5.28 -7.85
CA THR A 2 -7.44 -6.11 -7.36
C THR A 2 -6.47 -5.19 -6.61
N VAL A 3 -6.37 -5.33 -5.29
CA VAL A 3 -5.48 -4.49 -4.48
C VAL A 3 -4.27 -5.30 -4.05
N GLU A 4 -3.08 -4.80 -4.32
CA GLU A 4 -1.81 -5.39 -3.88
C GLU A 4 -1.15 -4.51 -2.82
N ARG A 5 -0.50 -5.15 -1.86
CA ARG A 5 0.35 -4.53 -0.87
C ARG A 5 1.80 -4.61 -1.32
N ILE A 6 2.37 -3.44 -1.57
CA ILE A 6 3.78 -3.25 -1.89
C ILE A 6 4.50 -2.91 -0.59
N THR A 7 5.42 -3.77 -0.17
CA THR A 7 6.27 -3.56 1.01
C THR A 7 7.61 -3.02 0.55
N PHE A 8 8.11 -1.99 1.23
CA PHE A 8 9.40 -1.38 0.94
C PHE A 8 10.45 -1.84 1.95
N GLU A 9 11.73 -1.83 1.55
CA GLU A 9 12.83 -2.01 2.48
C GLU A 9 12.81 -0.93 3.57
N ASP A 10 12.96 -1.33 4.83
CA ASP A 10 13.10 -0.38 5.93
C ASP A 10 14.52 0.23 5.92
N ARG A 11 14.57 1.53 5.63
CA ARG A 11 15.77 2.38 5.69
C ARG A 11 15.55 3.59 6.61
N GLY A 12 14.64 3.46 7.58
CA GLY A 12 14.31 4.53 8.53
C GLY A 12 13.33 5.58 8.00
N GLN A 13 12.54 5.26 6.99
CA GLN A 13 11.46 6.13 6.49
C GLN A 13 10.14 5.96 7.25
N ASP A 14 9.23 6.92 7.09
CA ASP A 14 7.95 6.96 7.80
C ASP A 14 6.90 5.95 7.30
N PHE A 15 7.11 5.32 6.15
CA PHE A 15 6.19 4.35 5.56
C PHE A 15 6.92 3.08 5.11
N LEU A 16 6.32 1.93 5.36
CA LEU A 16 6.91 0.62 5.07
C LEU A 16 6.09 -0.16 4.04
N TRP A 17 4.82 0.19 3.84
CA TRP A 17 3.98 -0.51 2.88
C TRP A 17 2.89 0.40 2.32
N TRP A 18 2.56 0.19 1.04
CA TRP A 18 1.44 0.84 0.35
C TRP A 18 0.47 -0.22 -0.17
N GLU A 19 -0.83 0.08 -0.16
CA GLU A 19 -1.87 -0.70 -0.84
C GLU A 19 -2.24 0.04 -2.12
N VAL A 20 -2.12 -0.65 -3.26
CA VAL A 20 -2.34 -0.10 -4.60
C VAL A 20 -3.45 -0.87 -5.28
N ASP A 21 -4.42 -0.14 -5.83
CA ASP A 21 -5.40 -0.69 -6.76
C ASP A 21 -4.75 -0.91 -8.12
N MET A 22 -4.58 -2.18 -8.51
CA MET A 22 -3.88 -2.59 -9.73
C MET A 22 -4.69 -2.33 -11.01
N GLU A 23 -5.96 -1.95 -10.91
CA GLU A 23 -6.76 -1.52 -12.08
C GLU A 23 -6.50 -0.05 -12.43
N THR A 24 -6.26 0.78 -11.41
CA THR A 24 -6.18 2.23 -11.56
C THR A 24 -4.79 2.81 -11.27
N GLY A 25 -3.90 2.00 -10.68
CA GLY A 25 -2.62 2.43 -10.12
C GLY A 25 -2.76 3.32 -8.89
N ARG A 26 -3.95 3.52 -8.33
CA ARG A 26 -4.18 4.45 -7.24
C ARG A 26 -3.71 3.85 -5.91
N VAL A 27 -3.02 4.65 -5.11
CA VAL A 27 -2.70 4.27 -3.72
C VAL A 27 -3.96 4.43 -2.87
N VAL A 28 -4.43 3.33 -2.28
CA VAL A 28 -5.65 3.23 -1.46
C VAL A 28 -5.37 3.01 0.03
N GLY A 29 -4.12 2.72 0.37
CA GLY A 29 -3.65 2.57 1.75
C GLY A 29 -2.14 2.80 1.84
N CYS A 30 -1.67 3.22 3.00
CA CYS A 30 -0.24 3.39 3.30
C CYS A 30 -0.05 3.33 4.82
N GLY A 31 1.04 2.71 5.27
CA GLY A 31 1.42 2.72 6.67
C GLY A 31 2.90 2.41 6.89
N PRO A 32 3.40 2.54 8.14
CA PRO A 32 2.64 2.91 9.34
C PRO A 32 2.20 4.37 9.41
N CYS A 33 2.90 5.31 8.76
CA CYS A 33 2.56 6.73 8.77
C CYS A 33 2.20 7.27 7.37
N GLN A 34 1.87 8.55 7.29
CA GLN A 34 1.65 9.31 6.04
C GLN A 34 0.52 8.80 5.12
N GLY A 35 -0.40 7.97 5.61
CA GLY A 35 -1.56 7.53 4.84
C GLY A 35 -2.43 8.68 4.31
N TRP A 36 -2.55 9.77 5.09
CA TRP A 36 -3.28 10.98 4.67
C TRP A 36 -2.68 11.68 3.44
N LEU A 37 -1.37 11.50 3.19
CA LEU A 37 -0.67 12.08 2.06
C LEU A 37 -0.77 11.14 0.85
N TRP A 38 -0.33 9.90 1.03
CA TRP A 38 -0.18 8.96 -0.09
C TRP A 38 -1.51 8.32 -0.52
N ALA A 39 -2.40 8.01 0.43
CA ALA A 39 -3.72 7.48 0.16
C ALA A 39 -4.81 8.57 0.09
N SER A 40 -4.44 9.84 -0.15
CA SER A 40 -5.40 10.91 -0.44
C SER A 40 -6.17 10.67 -1.74
N GLY A 41 -5.58 9.87 -2.63
CA GLY A 41 -6.07 9.60 -3.97
C GLY A 41 -5.53 10.49 -5.07
N ASP A 42 -4.66 11.42 -4.72
CA ASP A 42 -3.94 12.24 -5.69
C ASP A 42 -2.69 11.55 -6.24
N TYR A 43 -2.28 10.42 -5.66
CA TYR A 43 -1.11 9.68 -6.08
C TYR A 43 -1.49 8.38 -6.81
N ARG A 44 -0.80 8.15 -7.93
CA ARG A 44 -0.84 6.92 -8.71
C ARG A 44 0.55 6.38 -8.89
N VAL A 45 0.67 5.07 -9.03
CA VAL A 45 1.93 4.38 -9.29
C VAL A 45 2.00 3.94 -10.74
N ASP A 46 3.22 3.85 -11.26
CA ASP A 46 3.49 3.27 -12.57
C ASP A 46 3.41 1.74 -12.47
N LEU A 47 2.30 1.15 -12.91
CA LEU A 47 2.04 -0.29 -12.80
C LEU A 47 3.10 -1.12 -13.54
N ASP A 48 3.63 -0.62 -14.66
CA ASP A 48 4.65 -1.31 -15.45
C ASP A 48 6.03 -1.32 -14.77
N ALA A 49 6.26 -0.39 -13.83
CA ALA A 49 7.50 -0.27 -13.07
C ALA A 49 7.45 -0.96 -11.70
N ILE A 50 6.33 -1.61 -11.35
CA ILE A 50 6.20 -2.35 -10.10
C ILE A 50 6.96 -3.68 -10.25
N SER A 51 8.08 -3.79 -9.54
CA SER A 51 8.84 -5.03 -9.47
C SER A 51 9.66 -5.09 -8.18
N VAL A 52 9.73 -6.28 -7.58
CA VAL A 52 10.59 -6.52 -6.41
C VAL A 52 12.05 -6.22 -6.77
N GLY A 53 12.75 -5.51 -5.88
CA GLY A 53 14.12 -5.04 -6.11
C GLY A 53 14.24 -3.73 -6.88
N SER A 54 13.13 -3.15 -7.34
CA SER A 54 13.12 -1.85 -8.04
C SER A 54 12.56 -0.71 -7.18
N CYS A 55 12.88 0.52 -7.55
CA CYS A 55 12.31 1.71 -6.94
C CYS A 55 10.98 2.09 -7.58
N LEU A 56 9.95 2.30 -6.77
CA LEU A 56 8.61 2.61 -7.23
C LEU A 56 8.53 4.02 -7.86
N ARG A 57 7.86 4.13 -9.01
CA ARG A 57 7.55 5.43 -9.65
C ARG A 57 6.13 5.86 -9.34
N VAL A 58 5.98 7.12 -8.94
CA VAL A 58 4.71 7.71 -8.52
C VAL A 58 4.43 9.00 -9.29
N PHE A 59 3.17 9.21 -9.60
CA PHE A 59 2.64 10.39 -10.27
C PHE A 59 1.66 11.08 -9.33
N SER A 60 1.82 12.39 -9.14
CA SER A 60 0.78 13.21 -8.54
C SER A 60 -0.23 13.62 -9.61
N ARG A 61 -1.49 13.76 -9.24
CA ARG A 61 -2.59 14.24 -10.10
C ARG A 61 -2.25 15.51 -10.86
N ASN A 62 -1.46 16.40 -10.26
CA ASN A 62 -1.13 17.70 -10.81
C ASN A 62 0.28 17.76 -11.43
N GLU A 63 1.07 16.70 -11.34
CA GLU A 63 2.43 16.68 -11.86
C GLU A 63 2.52 15.84 -13.13
N ALA A 64 3.00 16.48 -14.21
CA ALA A 64 3.30 15.78 -15.46
C ALA A 64 4.52 14.85 -15.36
N ARG A 65 5.29 14.92 -14.26
CA ARG A 65 6.54 14.17 -14.10
C ARG A 65 6.42 13.12 -13.00
N ALA A 66 6.81 11.89 -13.32
CA ALA A 66 6.97 10.82 -12.35
C ALA A 66 8.09 11.17 -11.35
N ARG A 67 7.84 10.93 -10.07
CA ARG A 67 8.86 10.91 -9.03
C ARG A 67 9.21 9.45 -8.73
N THR A 68 10.49 9.16 -8.52
CA THR A 68 10.92 7.84 -8.09
C THR A 68 11.10 7.87 -6.58
N LEU A 69 10.47 6.95 -5.86
CA LEU A 69 10.72 6.76 -4.43
C LEU A 69 12.13 6.20 -4.26
N ASN A 70 12.85 6.67 -3.25
CA ASN A 70 14.20 6.16 -2.95
C ASN A 70 14.17 4.82 -2.18
N HIS A 71 12.99 4.19 -2.08
CA HIS A 71 12.76 2.97 -1.33
C HIS A 71 12.54 1.83 -2.31
N VAL A 72 13.35 0.78 -2.14
CA VAL A 72 13.28 -0.43 -2.96
C VAL A 72 12.08 -1.24 -2.51
N ILE A 73 11.34 -1.80 -3.48
CA ILE A 73 10.27 -2.74 -3.22
C ILE A 73 10.89 -4.05 -2.72
N ALA A 74 10.62 -4.40 -1.48
CA ALA A 74 11.10 -5.63 -0.86
C ALA A 74 10.19 -6.82 -1.16
N ASP A 75 8.88 -6.60 -1.21
CA ASP A 75 7.89 -7.65 -1.42
C ASP A 75 6.59 -7.10 -2.02
N ILE A 76 5.88 -7.93 -2.78
CA ILE A 76 4.56 -7.62 -3.32
C ILE A 76 3.65 -8.81 -3.02
N ALA A 77 2.60 -8.54 -2.25
CA ALA A 77 1.62 -9.55 -1.86
C ALA A 77 0.21 -9.04 -2.12
N PRO A 78 -0.78 -9.91 -2.35
CA PRO A 78 -2.17 -9.50 -2.34
C PRO A 78 -2.50 -8.78 -1.03
N ALA A 79 -3.13 -7.60 -1.11
CA ALA A 79 -3.51 -6.88 0.09
C ALA A 79 -4.51 -7.74 0.89
N PRO A 80 -4.41 -7.78 2.23
CA PRO A 80 -5.38 -8.52 3.03
C PRO A 80 -6.77 -7.96 2.72
N GLN A 81 -7.67 -8.84 2.29
CA GLN A 81 -9.05 -8.45 2.00
C GLN A 81 -9.59 -7.77 3.26
N ARG A 82 -9.99 -6.50 3.18
CA ARG A 82 -10.62 -5.75 4.29
C ARG A 82 -12.04 -6.27 4.60
N GLY A 83 -12.21 -7.58 4.66
CA GLY A 83 -13.48 -8.30 4.77
C GLY A 83 -13.41 -9.56 5.62
N THR A 84 -12.33 -9.82 6.37
CA THR A 84 -12.35 -10.86 7.42
C THR A 84 -11.37 -10.51 8.54
N LEU A 85 -11.68 -9.47 9.31
CA LEU A 85 -11.41 -9.60 10.74
C LEU A 85 -12.42 -10.65 11.21
N PRO A 86 -12.02 -11.75 11.90
CA PRO A 86 -13.00 -12.44 12.72
C PRO A 86 -13.59 -11.36 13.63
N LEU A 87 -14.88 -11.10 13.46
CA LEU A 87 -15.65 -10.35 14.44
C LEU A 87 -15.30 -11.03 15.76
N PHE A 88 -14.63 -10.31 16.65
CA PHE A 88 -14.36 -10.78 18.00
C PHE A 88 -15.74 -11.06 18.59
N ASP A 89 -16.19 -12.31 18.57
CA ASP A 89 -17.43 -12.75 19.17
C ASP A 89 -17.22 -12.68 20.69
N PRO A 90 -17.80 -11.71 21.42
CA PRO A 90 -17.58 -11.60 22.86
C PRO A 90 -18.43 -12.62 23.65
N GLN A 91 -18.89 -13.70 23.03
CA GLN A 91 -19.78 -14.71 23.64
C GLN A 91 -19.11 -16.06 23.93
N GLN A 92 -17.79 -16.20 23.74
CA GLN A 92 -17.05 -17.34 24.29
C GLN A 92 -16.39 -16.96 25.62
N GLN A 93 -17.23 -16.72 26.63
CA GLN A 93 -16.81 -16.86 28.02
C GLN A 93 -17.75 -17.82 28.74
N VAL A 94 -17.13 -18.94 29.16
CA VAL A 94 -17.50 -19.89 30.23
C VAL A 94 -18.79 -20.71 30.09
N SER A 95 -18.62 -21.95 29.60
CA SER A 95 -19.22 -23.11 30.27
C SER A 95 -18.45 -23.39 31.55
N THR A 96 -19.08 -23.22 32.71
CA THR A 96 -18.97 -24.08 33.90
C THR A 96 -20.17 -23.80 34.79
#